data_AF-A0A931ZU21-F1
#
_entry.id   AF-A0A931ZU21-F1
#
_cell.length_a   1.000
_cell.length_b   1.000
_cell.length_c   1.000
_cell.angle_alpha   90.00
_cell.angle_beta   90.00
_cell.angle_gamma   90.00
#
_symmetry.space_group_name_H-M   'P 1'
#
loop_
_entity.id
_entity.type
_entity.pdbx_description
1 polymer ?
#
loop_
_entity_poly.entity_id
_entity_poly.type
_entity_poly.pdbx_seq_one_letter_code
_entity_poly.pdbx_strand_id
1 'polypeptide(L)' 'MIARKPLSEATVLALLESSVGLQSDFELAEVLIAVAKAYPVNGRIRPAFLKAAEHISSEYQRGRVLSAIFPRSAPAE' A
#
# COMPACT_ATOMS: atom_id res chain seq x y z
N MET A 1 7.94 -26.72 -5.29
CA MET A 1 7.73 -25.28 -5.58
C MET A 1 6.61 -24.78 -4.68
N ILE A 2 6.82 -23.73 -3.88
CA ILE A 2 5.74 -23.13 -3.08
C ILE A 2 4.92 -22.24 -4.03
N ALA A 3 3.68 -22.61 -4.31
CA ALA A 3 2.77 -21.76 -5.07
C ALA A 3 2.41 -20.54 -4.22
N ARG A 4 2.76 -19.33 -4.67
CA ARG A 4 2.32 -18.08 -4.03
C ARG A 4 0.83 -17.89 -4.34
N LYS A 5 -0.02 -18.33 -3.42
CA LYS A 5 -1.47 -18.03 -3.47
C LYS A 5 -1.66 -16.52 -3.22
N PRO A 6 -2.56 -15.84 -3.96
CA PRO A 6 -2.92 -14.46 -3.64
C PRO A 6 -3.42 -14.37 -2.20
N LEU A 7 -3.00 -13.33 -1.48
CA LEU A 7 -3.38 -13.11 -0.09
C LEU A 7 -4.88 -12.85 0.00
N SER A 8 -5.50 -13.32 1.08
CA SER A 8 -6.90 -12.98 1.36
C SER A 8 -7.01 -11.51 1.76
N GLU A 9 -8.19 -10.91 1.58
CA GLU A 9 -8.45 -9.53 2.02
C GLU A 9 -8.15 -9.35 3.52
N ALA A 10 -8.51 -10.33 4.36
CA ALA A 10 -8.21 -10.29 5.79
C ALA A 10 -6.70 -10.25 6.07
N THR A 11 -5.91 -10.98 5.27
CA THR A 11 -4.45 -10.97 5.38
C THR A 11 -3.84 -9.64 4.93
N VAL A 12 -4.39 -9.02 3.89
CA VAL A 12 -3.95 -7.68 3.45
C VAL A 12 -4.27 -6.63 4.52
N LEU A 13 -5.45 -6.71 5.14
CA LEU A 13 -5.81 -5.81 6.24
C LEU A 13 -4.87 -5.96 7.44
N ALA A 14 -4.58 -7.20 7.85
CA ALA A 14 -3.64 -7.46 8.94
C ALA A 14 -2.21 -6.97 8.61
N LEU A 15 -1.79 -7.12 7.35
CA LEU A 15 -0.51 -6.59 6.89
C LEU A 15 -0.44 -5.07 7.03
N LEU A 16 -1.46 -4.35 6.54
CA LEU A 16 -1.54 -2.89 6.63
C LEU A 16 -1.52 -2.42 8.08
N GLU A 17 -2.28 -3.07 8.96
CA GLU A 17 -2.29 -2.76 10.39
C GLU A 17 -0.91 -2.97 11.04
N SER A 18 -0.25 -4.08 10.73
CA SER A 18 1.09 -4.38 11.26
C SER A 18 2.19 -3.44 10.75
N SER A 19 2.07 -2.96 9.50
CA SER A 19 3.10 -2.12 8.87
C SER A 19 3.27 -0.76 9.53
N VAL A 20 2.26 -0.27 10.25
CA VAL A 20 2.34 1.00 11.00
C VAL A 20 3.42 0.95 12.10
N GLY A 21 3.82 -0.24 12.56
CA GLY A 21 4.93 -0.40 13.51
C GLY A 21 6.33 -0.29 12.91
N LEU A 22 6.47 -0.10 11.59
CA LEU A 22 7.76 0.08 10.94
C LEU A 22 8.40 1.41 11.35
N GLN A 23 9.71 1.42 11.55
CA GLN A 23 10.43 2.55 12.13
C GLN A 23 10.71 3.67 11.11
N SER A 24 10.75 3.33 9.82
CA SER A 24 11.08 4.28 8.76
C SER A 24 9.89 4.57 7.85
N ASP A 25 9.67 5.85 7.57
CA ASP A 25 8.77 6.33 6.51
C ASP A 25 9.03 5.64 5.16
N PHE A 26 10.30 5.36 4.85
CA PHE A 26 10.70 4.70 3.62
C PHE A 26 10.23 3.24 3.61
N GLU A 27 10.45 2.49 4.69
CA GLU A 27 10.04 1.09 4.79
C GLU A 27 8.51 0.95 4.72
N LEU A 28 7.80 1.81 5.45
CA LEU A 28 6.34 1.86 5.38
C LEU A 28 5.86 2.20 3.97
N ALA A 29 6.48 3.18 3.31
CA ALA A 29 6.14 3.54 1.94
C ALA A 29 6.35 2.39 0.96
N GLU A 30 7.46 1.65 1.04
CA GLU A 30 7.73 0.52 0.15
C GLU A 30 6.72 -0.61 0.36
N VAL A 31 6.31 -0.90 1.60
CA VAL A 31 5.25 -1.88 1.89
C VAL A 31 3.91 -1.44 1.28
N LEU A 32 3.49 -0.19 1.50
CA LEU A 32 2.22 0.31 0.97
C LEU A 32 2.22 0.35 -0.56
N ILE A 33 3.31 0.79 -1.19
CA ILE A 33 3.44 0.77 -2.66
C ILE A 33 3.35 -0.67 -3.19
N ALA A 34 3.97 -1.65 -2.51
CA ALA A 34 3.87 -3.05 -2.90
C ALA A 34 2.44 -3.58 -2.79
N VAL A 35 1.70 -3.22 -1.73
CA VAL A 35 0.29 -3.58 -1.58
C VAL A 35 -0.55 -2.97 -2.71
N ALA A 36 -0.40 -1.68 -3.00
CA ALA A 36 -1.18 -0.99 -4.04
C ALA A 36 -0.93 -1.55 -5.45
N LYS A 37 0.27 -2.06 -5.72
CA LYS A 37 0.62 -2.73 -6.98
C LYS A 37 0.04 -4.14 -7.10
N ALA A 38 -0.09 -4.85 -5.97
CA ALA A 38 -0.49 -6.26 -5.95
C ALA A 38 -2.00 -6.46 -5.74
N TYR A 39 -2.67 -5.52 -5.06
CA TYR A 39 -4.07 -5.61 -4.68
C TYR A 39 -4.80 -4.30 -4.97
N PRO A 40 -6.07 -4.35 -5.40
CA PRO A 40 -6.86 -3.15 -5.59
C PRO A 40 -7.12 -2.47 -4.23
N VAL A 41 -6.78 -1.18 -4.13
CA VAL A 41 -7.02 -0.37 -2.93
C VAL A 41 -8.47 0.17 -2.95
N ASN A 42 -9.41 -0.74 -2.67
CA ASN A 42 -10.85 -0.49 -2.66
C ASN A 42 -11.52 -1.14 -1.43
N GLY A 43 -12.85 -1.02 -1.34
CA GLY A 43 -13.63 -1.65 -0.27
C GLY A 43 -13.06 -1.38 1.13
N ARG A 44 -12.85 -2.44 1.91
CA ARG A 44 -12.27 -2.35 3.27
C ARG A 44 -10.77 -2.05 3.29
N ILE A 45 -10.05 -2.36 2.21
CA ILE A 45 -8.60 -2.12 2.10
C ILE A 45 -8.30 -0.62 2.04
N ARG A 46 -9.12 0.16 1.31
CA ARG A 46 -8.91 1.59 1.13
C ARG A 46 -8.75 2.39 2.43
N PRO A 47 -9.68 2.35 3.39
CA PRO A 47 -9.53 3.11 4.63
C PRO A 47 -8.32 2.65 5.46
N ALA A 48 -8.02 1.34 5.51
CA ALA A 48 -6.84 0.83 6.21
C ALA A 48 -5.54 1.30 5.56
N PHE A 49 -5.50 1.34 4.23
CA PHE A 49 -4.36 1.82 3.45
C PHE A 49 -4.10 3.31 3.67
N LEU A 50 -5.15 4.14 3.59
CA LEU A 50 -5.03 5.58 3.81
C LEU A 50 -4.59 5.90 5.23
N LYS A 51 -5.15 5.20 6.24
CA LYS A 51 -4.72 5.32 7.63
C LYS A 51 -3.24 4.97 7.80
N ALA A 52 -2.77 3.89 7.18
CA ALA A 52 -1.34 3.55 7.23
C ALA A 52 -0.47 4.63 6.55
N ALA A 53 -0.92 5.21 5.43
CA ALA A 53 -0.20 6.30 4.76
C ALA A 53 -0.12 7.59 5.59
N GLU A 54 -1.05 7.83 6.50
CA GLU A 54 -1.01 8.99 7.43
C GLU A 54 0.14 8.89 8.44
N HIS A 55 0.65 7.69 8.72
CA HIS A 55 1.82 7.50 9.60
C HIS A 55 3.14 7.88 8.92
N ILE A 56 3.13 8.15 7.61
CA ILE A 56 4.31 8.61 6.88
C ILE A 56 4.45 10.12 7.06
N SER A 57 5.50 10.53 7.77
CA SER A 57 5.78 11.94 8.05
C SER A 57 6.37 12.66 6.84
N SER A 58 7.23 11.99 6.07
CA SER A 58 7.83 12.50 4.84
C SER A 58 6.77 12.70 3.75
N GLU A 59 6.50 13.95 3.41
CA GLU A 59 5.57 14.31 2.34
C GLU A 59 5.93 13.67 1.00
N TYR A 60 7.24 13.55 0.71
CA TYR A 60 7.73 12.86 -0.47
C TYR A 60 7.31 11.39 -0.49
N GLN A 61 7.53 10.67 0.61
CA GLN A 61 7.15 9.26 0.70
C GLN A 61 5.64 9.08 0.68
N ARG A 62 4.89 9.92 1.40
CA ARG A 62 3.43 9.90 1.42
C ARG A 62 2.85 10.17 0.03
N GLY A 63 3.43 11.12 -0.71
CA GLY A 63 3.11 11.39 -2.11
C GLY A 63 3.29 10.16 -2.99
N ARG A 64 4.44 9.48 -2.91
CA ARG A 64 4.70 8.23 -3.66
C ARG A 64 3.65 7.15 -3.37
N VAL A 65 3.28 6.96 -2.10
CA VAL A 65 2.27 5.98 -1.68
C VAL A 65 0.89 6.31 -2.24
N LEU A 66 0.45 7.56 -2.11
CA LEU A 66 -0.86 7.98 -2.62
C LEU A 66 -0.92 7.96 -4.15
N SER A 67 0.18 8.26 -4.85
CA SER A 67 0.23 8.12 -6.30
C SER A 67 0.10 6.67 -6.77
N ALA A 68 0.48 5.69 -5.93
CA ALA A 68 0.49 4.28 -6.32
C ALA A 68 -0.92 3.65 -6.45
N ILE A 69 -1.97 4.28 -5.91
CA ILE A 69 -3.35 3.77 -6.02
C ILE A 69 -4.04 4.22 -7.32
N PHE A 70 -3.45 5.16 -8.05
CA PHE A 70 -3.96 5.57 -9.36
C PHE A 70 -3.43 4.63 -10.43
N PRO A 71 -4.28 4.12 -11.33
CA PRO A 71 -3.81 3.38 -12.48
C PRO A 71 -2.87 4.28 -13.29
N ARG A 72 -1.72 3.74 -13.72
CA ARG A 72 -0.90 4.42 -14.73
C ARG A 72 -1.78 4.58 -15.96
N SER A 73 -2.33 5.77 -16.18
CA SER A 73 -2.76 6.17 -17.51
C SER A 73 -1.53 6.08 -18.39
N ALA A 74 -1.57 5.18 -19.39
CA ALA A 74 -0.62 5.24 -20.47
C ALA A 74 -0.69 6.66 -21.08
N PRO A 75 0.43 7.25 -21.54
CA PRO A 75 0.35 8.48 -22.31
C PRO A 75 -0.61 8.24 -23.48
N ALA A 76 -1.56 9.15 -23.67
CA ALA A 76 -2.32 9.21 -24.89
C ALA A 76 -1.33 9.53 -26.01
N GLU A 77 -1.12 8.55 -26.89
CA GLU A 77 -0.41 8.73 -28.16
C GLU A 77 -1.28 9.54 -29.13
#